data_AF-A0A453L0R9-F1
#
_entry.id   AF-A0A453L0R9-F1
#
_cell.length_a   1.000
_cell.length_b   1.000
_cell.length_c   1.000
_cell.angle_alpha   90.00
_cell.angle_beta   90.00
_cell.angle_gamma   90.00
#
_symmetry.space_group_name_H-M   'P 1'
#
loop_
_entity.id
_entity.type
_entity.pdbx_description
1 polymer ?
#
loop_
_entity_poly.entity_id
_entity_poly.type
_entity_poly.pdbx_seq_one_letter_code
_entity_poly.pdbx_strand_id
1 'polypeptide(L)'
;MYGVCKNYTRAYLHCLVTKDPMGSQLLSYHNLSFMARLSRDLHMSILEGRFPEFVRGFLRVQFPKGDVPKWVHNAMEVAGIDISECCTPTNCQHDAMEAAGVDISEFCPPTRCP
;
A
#
# COMPACT_ATOMS: atom_id res chain seq x y z
N MET A 1 -14.13 0.19 21.89
CA MET A 1 -12.95 0.81 22.52
C MET A 1 -11.69 0.00 22.17
N TYR A 2 -11.13 0.13 20.96
CA TYR A 2 -9.86 -0.54 20.62
C TYR A 2 -8.97 0.45 19.88
N GLY A 3 -8.57 1.50 20.59
CA GLY A 3 -7.76 2.58 20.05
C GLY A 3 -6.39 2.58 20.71
N VAL A 4 -5.52 1.61 20.37
CA VAL A 4 -4.13 1.62 20.84
C VAL A 4 -3.48 2.98 20.51
N CYS A 5 -3.75 3.52 19.32
CA CYS A 5 -3.28 4.84 18.89
C CYS A 5 -3.89 6.03 19.64
N LYS A 6 -4.99 5.86 20.40
CA LYS A 6 -5.63 6.93 21.19
C LYS A 6 -5.08 6.98 22.63
N ASN A 7 -4.68 5.83 23.17
CA ASN A 7 -4.28 5.70 24.56
C ASN A 7 -2.76 5.59 24.76
N TYR A 8 -2.02 5.22 23.71
CA TYR A 8 -0.58 4.96 23.79
C TYR A 8 0.19 5.74 22.73
N THR A 9 1.26 6.39 23.15
CA THR A 9 2.18 7.09 22.24
C THR A 9 3.17 6.10 21.62
N ARG A 10 3.73 6.47 20.46
CA ARG A 10 4.74 5.65 19.78
C ARG A 10 5.96 5.36 20.66
N ALA A 11 6.42 6.35 21.42
CA ALA A 11 7.55 6.19 22.35
C ALA A 11 7.25 5.21 23.48
N TYR A 12 6.00 5.23 23.99
CA TYR A 12 5.57 4.29 25.02
C TYR A 12 5.51 2.85 24.49
N LEU A 13 4.92 2.63 23.32
CA LEU A 13 4.88 1.30 22.69
C LEU A 13 6.28 0.75 22.41
N HIS A 14 7.20 1.59 21.95
CA HIS A 14 8.59 1.21 21.69
C HIS A 14 9.32 0.78 22.98
N CYS A 15 9.11 1.48 24.09
CA CYS A 15 9.69 1.12 25.39
C CYS A 15 9.06 -0.16 25.97
N LEU A 16 7.76 -0.36 25.74
CA LEU A 16 7.00 -1.47 26.31
C LEU A 16 7.27 -2.79 25.59
N VAL A 17 7.49 -2.77 24.26
CA VAL A 17 7.68 -3.98 23.45
C VAL A 17 8.86 -4.84 23.93
N THR A 18 9.89 -4.22 24.50
CA THR A 18 11.10 -4.90 24.99
C THR A 18 11.00 -5.31 26.47
N LYS A 19 10.01 -4.81 27.21
CA LYS A 19 9.95 -4.91 28.68
C LYS A 19 8.77 -5.71 29.19
N ASP A 20 7.70 -5.83 28.41
CA ASP A 20 6.45 -6.47 28.84
C ASP A 20 5.80 -7.23 27.67
N PRO A 21 5.40 -8.51 27.85
CA PRO A 21 4.58 -9.24 26.88
C PRO A 21 3.30 -8.50 26.45
N MET A 22 2.77 -7.59 27.26
CA MET A 22 1.66 -6.71 26.89
C MET A 22 1.99 -5.80 25.70
N GLY A 23 3.27 -5.48 25.47
CA GLY A 23 3.73 -4.70 24.33
C GLY A 23 3.45 -5.39 22.99
N SER A 24 3.65 -6.72 22.90
CA SER A 24 3.37 -7.48 21.67
C SER A 24 1.86 -7.59 21.39
N GLN A 25 1.04 -7.66 22.43
CA GLN A 25 -0.43 -7.62 22.31
C GLN A 25 -0.89 -6.26 21.79
N LEU A 26 -0.41 -5.15 22.37
CA LEU A 26 -0.76 -3.81 21.91
C LEU A 26 -0.32 -3.55 20.47
N LEU A 27 0.87 -4.03 20.07
CA LEU A 27 1.32 -3.96 18.69
C LEU A 27 0.41 -4.76 17.75
N SER A 28 0.03 -5.98 18.15
CA SER A 28 -0.89 -6.82 17.38
C SER A 28 -2.25 -6.14 17.19
N TYR A 29 -2.80 -5.53 18.25
CA TYR A 29 -4.04 -4.76 18.17
C TYR A 29 -3.90 -3.52 17.28
N HIS A 30 -2.77 -2.80 17.35
CA HIS A 30 -2.50 -1.68 16.45
C HIS A 30 -2.50 -2.14 14.98
N ASN A 31 -1.74 -3.18 14.65
CA ASN A 31 -1.62 -3.72 13.29
C ASN A 31 -2.97 -4.20 12.75
N LEU A 32 -3.73 -4.95 13.55
CA LEU A 32 -5.06 -5.41 13.15
C LEU A 32 -6.00 -4.23 12.91
N SER A 33 -5.97 -3.22 13.78
CA SER A 33 -6.79 -2.03 13.62
C SER A 33 -6.43 -1.24 12.36
N PHE A 34 -5.15 -1.19 11.99
CA PHE A 34 -4.68 -0.58 10.75
C PHE A 34 -5.17 -1.35 9.53
N MET A 35 -4.94 -2.67 9.47
CA MET A 35 -5.35 -3.51 8.34
C MET A 35 -6.87 -3.51 8.16
N ALA A 36 -7.64 -3.55 9.25
CA ALA A 36 -9.10 -3.49 9.19
C ALA A 36 -9.60 -2.15 8.62
N ARG A 37 -8.97 -1.03 8.99
CA ARG A 37 -9.29 0.30 8.43
C ARG A 37 -8.90 0.39 6.96
N LEU A 38 -7.68 -0.05 6.63
CA LEU A 38 -7.20 -0.06 5.25
C LEU A 38 -8.14 -0.86 4.34
N SER A 39 -8.52 -2.07 4.76
CA SER A 39 -9.45 -2.91 4.00
C SER A 39 -10.83 -2.27 3.87
N ARG A 40 -11.33 -1.63 4.92
CA ARG A 40 -12.61 -0.91 4.87
C ARG A 40 -12.55 0.25 3.88
N ASP A 41 -11.53 1.09 3.95
CA ASP A 41 -11.39 2.27 3.10
C ASP A 41 -11.21 1.87 1.63
N LEU A 42 -10.45 0.78 1.39
CA LEU A 42 -10.31 0.14 0.08
C LEU A 42 -11.68 -0.29 -0.47
N HIS A 43 -12.45 -1.08 0.29
CA HIS A 43 -13.78 -1.52 -0.14
C HIS A 43 -14.73 -0.35 -0.39
N MET A 44 -14.73 0.67 0.46
CA MET A 44 -15.56 1.86 0.26
C MET A 44 -15.18 2.59 -1.02
N SER A 45 -13.89 2.71 -1.33
CA SER A 45 -13.44 3.36 -2.57
C SER A 45 -13.90 2.63 -3.84
N ILE A 46 -14.01 1.29 -3.78
CA ILE A 46 -14.56 0.48 -4.88
C ILE A 46 -16.06 0.74 -5.03
N LEU A 47 -16.82 0.72 -3.92
CA LEU A 47 -18.27 0.96 -3.93
C LEU A 47 -18.62 2.37 -4.40
N GLU A 48 -17.80 3.36 -4.05
CA GLU A 48 -17.98 4.76 -4.42
C GLU A 48 -17.40 5.09 -5.81
N GLY A 49 -16.82 4.13 -6.53
CA GLY A 49 -16.25 4.32 -7.87
C GLY A 49 -15.00 5.21 -7.90
N ARG A 50 -14.30 5.35 -6.78
CA ARG A 50 -13.15 6.25 -6.55
C ARG A 50 -11.91 5.50 -6.08
N PHE A 51 -11.75 4.28 -6.59
CA PHE A 51 -10.62 3.41 -6.31
C PHE A 51 -9.28 3.97 -6.84
N PRO A 52 -9.20 4.52 -8.07
CA PRO A 52 -7.96 5.13 -8.57
C PRO A 52 -7.43 6.27 -7.68
N GLU A 53 -8.31 7.11 -7.14
CA GLU A 53 -7.98 8.22 -6.24
C GLU A 53 -7.43 7.70 -4.92
N PHE A 54 -8.04 6.63 -4.40
CA PHE A 54 -7.58 5.96 -3.18
C PHE A 54 -6.16 5.42 -3.35
N VAL A 55 -5.89 4.71 -4.46
CA VAL A 55 -4.56 4.15 -4.74
C VAL A 55 -3.51 5.25 -4.89
N ARG A 56 -3.78 6.31 -5.67
CA ARG A 56 -2.87 7.46 -5.82
C ARG A 56 -2.58 8.11 -4.47
N GLY A 57 -3.61 8.33 -3.66
CA GLY A 57 -3.46 8.87 -2.30
C GLY A 57 -2.61 7.97 -1.39
N PHE A 58 -2.82 6.66 -1.46
CA PHE A 58 -2.07 5.67 -0.70
C PHE A 58 -0.60 5.64 -1.10
N LEU A 59 -0.30 5.57 -2.41
CA LEU A 59 1.07 5.54 -2.92
C LEU A 59 1.85 6.81 -2.57
N ARG A 60 1.22 7.98 -2.62
CA ARG A 60 1.86 9.25 -2.20
C ARG A 60 2.28 9.25 -0.73
N VAL A 61 1.50 8.59 0.14
CA VAL A 61 1.81 8.49 1.57
C VAL A 61 2.89 7.43 1.84
N GLN A 62 2.84 6.29 1.14
CA GLN A 62 3.81 5.21 1.31
C GLN A 62 5.17 5.52 0.69
N PHE A 63 5.17 6.19 -0.47
CA PHE A 63 6.35 6.54 -1.27
C PHE A 63 6.41 8.07 -1.46
N PRO A 64 6.69 8.84 -0.39
CA PRO A 64 6.70 10.30 -0.46
C PRO A 64 7.80 10.85 -1.39
N LYS A 65 8.81 10.03 -1.71
CA LYS A 65 9.88 10.36 -2.67
C LYS A 65 9.53 9.99 -4.12
N GLY A 66 8.38 9.35 -4.35
CA GLY A 66 8.01 8.84 -5.67
C GLY A 66 8.80 7.59 -6.10
N ASP A 67 9.47 6.91 -5.17
CA ASP A 67 10.23 5.69 -5.38
C ASP A 67 9.32 4.44 -5.42
N VAL A 68 8.29 4.50 -6.25
CA VAL A 68 7.32 3.41 -6.41
C VAL A 68 7.98 2.25 -7.17
N PRO A 69 7.96 1.01 -6.64
CA PRO A 69 8.57 -0.13 -7.31
C PRO A 69 7.93 -0.44 -8.67
N LYS A 70 8.74 -0.91 -9.62
CA LYS A 70 8.28 -1.26 -10.98
C LYS A 70 7.12 -2.26 -11.02
N TRP A 71 7.11 -3.25 -10.12
CA TRP A 71 6.01 -4.22 -10.05
C TRP A 71 4.67 -3.57 -9.70
N VAL A 72 4.68 -2.45 -8.96
CA VAL A 72 3.46 -1.69 -8.64
C VAL A 72 2.95 -0.98 -9.88
N HIS A 73 3.84 -0.33 -10.65
CA HIS A 73 3.46 0.30 -11.92
C HIS A 73 2.83 -0.70 -12.88
N ASN A 74 3.47 -1.85 -13.08
CA ASN A 74 2.95 -2.91 -13.95
C ASN A 74 1.57 -3.41 -13.47
N ALA A 75 1.39 -3.61 -12.17
CA ALA A 75 0.11 -4.05 -11.62
C ALA A 75 -1.00 -3.02 -11.82
N MET A 76 -0.69 -1.73 -11.67
CA MET A 76 -1.67 -0.66 -11.86
C MET A 76 -2.04 -0.45 -13.34
N GLU A 77 -1.08 -0.63 -14.25
CA GLU A 77 -1.31 -0.62 -15.70
C GLU A 77 -2.30 -1.72 -16.11
N VAL A 78 -2.11 -2.95 -15.64
CA VAL A 78 -3.03 -4.08 -15.88
C VAL A 78 -4.42 -3.80 -15.28
N ALA A 79 -4.47 -3.11 -14.14
CA ALA A 79 -5.73 -2.71 -13.51
C ALA A 79 -6.43 -1.53 -14.22
N GLY A 80 -5.81 -0.91 -15.24
CA GLY A 80 -6.34 0.27 -15.92
C GLY A 80 -6.31 1.54 -15.06
N ILE A 81 -5.41 1.59 -14.07
CA ILE A 81 -5.29 2.70 -13.12
C ILE A 81 -4.04 3.50 -13.46
N ASP A 82 -4.25 4.74 -13.93
CA ASP A 82 -3.12 5.64 -14.16
C ASP A 82 -2.58 6.21 -12.84
N ILE A 83 -1.32 5.89 -12.55
CA ILE A 83 -0.57 6.42 -11.40
C ILE A 83 0.58 7.34 -11.82
N SER A 84 0.64 7.77 -13.08
CA SER A 84 1.68 8.64 -13.65
C SER A 84 1.86 9.95 -12.86
N GLU A 85 0.77 10.51 -12.34
CA GLU A 85 0.77 11.73 -11.51
C GLU A 85 1.50 11.57 -10.15
N CYS A 86 1.78 10.33 -9.70
CA CYS A 86 2.56 10.07 -8.50
C CYS A 86 4.07 10.15 -8.74
N CYS A 87 4.50 10.16 -10.00
CA CYS A 87 5.87 10.40 -10.41
C CYS A 87 5.98 11.84 -10.90
N THR A 88 6.62 12.72 -10.13
CA THR A 88 7.01 14.03 -10.69
C THR A 88 7.89 13.77 -11.92
N PRO A 89 7.53 14.30 -13.11
CA PRO A 89 8.33 14.10 -14.29
C PRO A 89 9.55 15.03 -14.21
N THR A 90 10.75 14.46 -14.27
CA THR A 90 11.79 15.12 -15.08
C THR A 90 11.81 14.39 -16.41
N ASN A 91 11.06 14.96 -17.35
CA ASN A 91 11.19 14.89 -18.81
C ASN A 91 11.62 13.55 -19.43
N CYS A 92 10.74 12.91 -20.19
CA CYS A 92 11.03 12.41 -21.55
C CYS A 92 9.76 11.79 -22.15
N GLN A 93 9.26 12.40 -23.22
CA GLN A 93 8.27 11.84 -24.13
C GLN A 93 8.89 10.67 -24.91
N HIS A 94 8.15 9.58 -25.08
CA HIS A 94 7.97 8.93 -26.38
C HIS A 94 6.84 7.90 -26.35
N ASP A 95 6.15 7.88 -27.48
CA ASP A 95 4.93 7.19 -27.84
C ASP A 95 5.07 5.65 -27.89
N ALA A 96 3.97 4.94 -27.63
CA ALA A 96 3.41 3.94 -28.55
C ALA A 96 2.21 3.21 -27.94
N MET A 97 1.11 3.25 -28.67
CA MET A 97 -0.04 2.34 -28.59
C MET A 97 0.40 0.91 -28.97
N GLU A 98 -0.15 -0.13 -28.31
CA GLU A 98 -0.97 -1.19 -28.93
C GLU A 98 -0.97 -2.53 -28.14
N ALA A 99 -2.20 -3.04 -27.96
CA ALA A 99 -2.65 -4.44 -27.93
C ALA A 99 -2.27 -5.41 -26.79
N ALA A 100 -3.29 -5.70 -25.99
CA ALA A 100 -3.87 -7.03 -25.75
C ALA A 100 -2.96 -8.26 -25.91
N GLY A 101 -2.62 -8.88 -24.78
CA GLY A 101 -1.99 -10.20 -24.74
C GLY A 101 -1.47 -10.55 -23.35
N VAL A 102 -2.36 -10.67 -22.36
CA VAL A 102 -1.95 -11.11 -21.01
C VAL A 102 -1.65 -12.62 -21.06
N ASP A 103 -0.37 -12.96 -21.07
CA ASP A 103 0.11 -14.29 -20.67
C ASP A 103 0.22 -14.33 -19.14
N ILE A 104 -0.68 -15.09 -18.50
CA ILE A 104 -0.81 -15.19 -17.04
C ILE A 104 0.15 -16.27 -16.48
N SER A 105 1.29 -16.53 -17.14
CA SER A 105 2.24 -17.55 -16.69
C SER A 105 3.30 -17.06 -15.70
N GLU A 106 3.32 -15.79 -15.29
CA GLU A 106 4.34 -15.25 -14.37
C GLU A 106 3.82 -14.84 -12.99
N PHE A 107 2.53 -15.06 -12.69
CA PHE A 107 1.93 -14.72 -11.40
C PHE A 107 2.23 -15.71 -10.26
N CYS A 108 3.34 -16.46 -10.36
CA CYS A 108 3.83 -17.29 -9.25
C CYS A 108 5.16 -16.71 -8.74
N PRO A 109 5.22 -16.20 -7.49
CA PRO A 109 6.48 -15.77 -6.91
C PRO A 109 7.39 -16.99 -6.78
N PRO A 110 8.64 -16.96 -7.27
CA PRO A 110 9.59 -18.01 -6.95
C PRO A 110 9.85 -17.96 -5.45
N THR A 111 9.34 -18.95 -4.74
CA THR A 111 9.85 -19.33 -3.43
C THR A 111 11.36 -19.54 -3.58
N ARG A 112 12.15 -18.66 -2.95
CA ARG A 112 13.45 -19.05 -2.46
C ARG A 112 13.91 -18.14 -1.32
N CYS A 113 13.87 -18.73 -0.12
CA CYS A 113 14.85 -18.48 0.93
C CYS A 113 16.25 -18.44 0.32
N PRO A 114 17.13 -17.59 0.85
CA PRO A 114 17.96 -18.02 1.98
C PRO A 114 17.45 -17.54 3.33
#